data_AF-A0A830GL77-F1
#
_entry.id   AF-A0A830GL77-F1
#
_cell.length_a   1.000
_cell.length_b   1.000
_cell.length_c   1.000
_cell.angle_alpha   90.00
_cell.angle_beta   90.00
_cell.angle_gamma   90.00
#
_symmetry.space_group_name_H-M   'P 1'
#
loop_
_entity.id
_entity.type
_entity.pdbx_description
1 polymer ?
#
loop_
_entity_poly.entity_id
_entity_poly.type
_entity_poly.pdbx_seq_one_letter_code
_entity_poly.pdbx_strand_id
1 'polypeptide(L)'
;MVLDRTPPLRESVADLVRRAFVVELGNMVALFVGVYAATIALDNALDPYFLDSDISLLLVRSVLVLVGMGVLTTSYASWRGYSLPVSIPNRTDGWLIGAAVAGTAILAVLPFGLFALRMGVGVSHVTSTVADLGGVFLNRTLIRIALFVSGMVILYHGLVQGALQRVFSDERDLAVVVTTLLSGYLVTPTILTYGTFANGPWLFLWGTRAVVAVLFVLALAVAVYADERSDDDRVRALALLPVLVTLALAALVLTLAAETPRGALVVMIRVAVVGVAAYVYDRTASLLSPTLVYATFAVVSAVLYAAAVDAVLGA
;
A
#
# COMPACT_ATOMS: atom_id res chain seq x y z
N MET A 1 -4.18 -35.54 -13.31
CA MET A 1 -5.05 -34.50 -12.73
C MET A 1 -4.79 -34.50 -11.23
N VAL A 2 -3.79 -33.72 -10.79
CA VAL A 2 -3.47 -33.58 -9.37
C VAL A 2 -4.34 -32.46 -8.86
N LEU A 3 -5.29 -32.78 -7.98
CA LEU A 3 -6.08 -31.78 -7.26
C LEU A 3 -5.12 -31.09 -6.30
N ASP A 4 -4.85 -29.80 -6.55
CA ASP A 4 -4.25 -28.88 -5.57
C ASP A 4 -5.07 -28.97 -4.28
N ARG A 5 -4.58 -29.73 -3.31
CA ARG A 5 -5.13 -29.72 -1.97
C ARG A 5 -4.63 -28.43 -1.33
N THR A 6 -5.55 -27.48 -1.14
CA THR A 6 -5.31 -26.36 -0.23
C THR A 6 -4.83 -26.92 1.11
N PRO A 7 -3.67 -26.48 1.63
CA PRO A 7 -3.17 -26.96 2.90
C PRO A 7 -4.23 -26.74 3.99
N PRO A 8 -4.39 -27.68 4.94
CA PRO A 8 -5.28 -27.47 6.06
C PRO A 8 -4.90 -26.16 6.77
N LEU A 9 -5.92 -25.38 7.16
CA LEU A 9 -5.81 -24.07 7.83
C LEU A 9 -4.75 -24.00 8.96
N ARG A 10 -4.47 -25.15 9.59
CA ARG A 10 -3.45 -25.33 10.63
C ARG A 10 -2.00 -25.22 10.13
N GLU A 11 -1.71 -25.73 8.93
CA GLU A 11 -0.37 -25.62 8.30
C GLU A 11 -0.10 -24.17 7.85
N SER A 12 -1.08 -23.51 7.23
CA SER A 12 -0.95 -22.09 6.85
C SER A 12 -0.77 -21.16 8.07
N VAL A 13 -1.42 -21.48 9.20
CA VAL A 13 -1.21 -20.76 10.47
C VAL A 13 0.16 -21.06 11.07
N ALA A 14 0.67 -22.29 10.95
CA ALA A 14 2.02 -22.62 11.42
C ALA A 14 3.10 -21.89 10.59
N ASP A 15 2.90 -21.74 9.28
CA ASP A 15 3.82 -20.99 8.41
C ASP A 15 3.77 -19.48 8.65
N LEU A 16 2.61 -18.92 9.00
CA LEU A 16 2.44 -17.54 9.49
C LEU A 16 3.13 -17.29 10.85
N VAL A 17 3.58 -18.34 11.55
CA VAL A 17 4.18 -18.23 12.89
C VAL A 17 5.68 -18.53 12.86
N ARG A 18 6.22 -18.93 11.70
CA ARG A 18 7.67 -19.11 11.53
C ARG A 18 8.42 -17.87 12.03
N ARG A 19 9.43 -18.11 12.87
CA ARG A 19 10.39 -17.08 13.34
C ARG A 19 10.83 -16.13 12.23
N ALA A 20 11.07 -16.67 11.03
CA ALA A 20 11.45 -15.88 9.86
C ALA A 20 10.42 -14.83 9.48
N PHE A 21 9.13 -15.19 9.43
CA PHE A 21 8.04 -14.27 9.14
C PHE A 21 7.90 -13.19 10.20
N VAL A 22 7.96 -13.58 11.47
CA VAL A 22 7.82 -12.67 12.59
C VAL A 22 8.90 -11.60 12.63
N VAL A 23 10.16 -12.03 12.49
CA VAL A 23 11.29 -11.11 12.45
C VAL A 23 11.17 -10.19 11.24
N GLU A 24 10.74 -10.72 10.09
CA GLU A 24 10.54 -9.93 8.88
C GLU A 24 9.46 -8.86 9.09
N LEU A 25 8.36 -9.23 9.72
CA LEU A 25 7.23 -8.35 9.98
C LEU A 25 7.57 -7.27 11.02
N GLY A 26 8.32 -7.64 12.07
CA GLY A 26 8.88 -6.68 13.03
C GLY A 26 9.79 -5.66 12.37
N ASN A 27 10.69 -6.12 11.50
CA ASN A 27 11.57 -5.24 10.72
C ASN A 27 10.76 -4.31 9.80
N MET A 28 9.74 -4.83 9.09
CA MET A 28 8.88 -4.01 8.22
C MET A 28 8.19 -2.90 9.00
N VAL A 29 7.56 -3.23 10.13
CA VAL A 29 6.88 -2.23 10.97
C VAL A 29 7.88 -1.18 11.46
N ALA A 30 9.06 -1.59 11.93
CA ALA A 30 10.10 -0.67 12.37
C ALA A 30 10.59 0.25 11.24
N LEU A 31 10.82 -0.30 10.04
CA LEU A 31 11.21 0.48 8.86
C LEU A 31 10.12 1.45 8.46
N PHE A 32 8.85 1.07 8.52
CA PHE A 32 7.75 1.97 8.21
C PHE A 32 7.57 3.10 9.20
N VAL A 33 7.70 2.81 10.50
CA VAL A 33 7.74 3.85 11.53
C VAL A 33 8.92 4.78 11.27
N GLY A 34 10.09 4.24 10.92
CA GLY A 34 11.27 5.02 10.57
C GLY A 34 11.08 5.91 9.33
N VAL A 35 10.54 5.37 8.24
CA VAL A 35 10.22 6.13 7.01
C VAL A 35 9.22 7.24 7.34
N TYR A 36 8.16 6.93 8.08
CA TYR A 36 7.15 7.92 8.46
C TYR A 36 7.77 9.05 9.31
N ALA A 37 8.52 8.72 10.35
CA ALA A 37 9.22 9.69 11.19
C ALA A 37 10.23 10.53 10.38
N ALA A 38 10.96 9.91 9.45
CA ALA A 38 11.90 10.61 8.58
C ALA A 38 11.17 11.57 7.63
N THR A 39 10.02 11.20 7.07
CA THR A 39 9.22 12.12 6.24
C THR A 39 8.72 13.32 7.03
N ILE A 40 8.27 13.13 8.28
CA ILE A 40 7.87 14.23 9.17
C ILE A 40 9.07 15.13 9.50
N ALA A 41 10.22 14.54 9.82
CA ALA A 41 11.42 15.30 10.13
C ALA A 41 11.90 16.11 8.92
N LEU A 42 11.84 15.51 7.72
CA LEU A 42 12.17 16.19 6.47
C LEU A 42 11.21 17.35 6.20
N ASP A 43 9.91 17.13 6.41
CA ASP A 43 8.89 18.19 6.26
C ASP A 43 9.20 19.37 7.17
N ASN A 44 9.40 19.11 8.47
CA ASN A 44 9.74 20.14 9.46
C ASN A 44 11.08 20.84 9.18
N ALA A 45 12.05 20.14 8.60
CA ALA A 45 13.35 20.71 8.27
C ALA A 45 13.30 21.63 7.04
N LEU A 46 12.41 21.32 6.09
CA LEU A 46 12.24 22.09 4.86
C LEU A 46 11.23 23.24 5.00
N ASP A 47 10.28 23.14 5.94
CA ASP A 47 9.23 24.14 6.20
C ASP A 47 9.75 25.59 6.40
N PRO A 48 10.82 25.85 7.18
CA PRO A 48 11.30 27.22 7.45
C PRO A 48 11.90 27.94 6.24
N TYR A 49 12.34 27.19 5.22
CA TYR A 49 13.09 27.75 4.09
C TYR A 49 12.20 28.16 2.92
N PHE A 50 10.92 27.76 2.94
CA PHE A 50 10.05 27.86 1.77
C PHE A 50 8.60 28.12 2.22
N LEU A 51 8.36 29.34 2.71
CA LEU A 51 7.06 29.84 3.19
C LEU A 51 5.96 29.92 2.11
N ASP A 52 6.24 29.55 0.86
CA ASP A 52 5.28 29.57 -0.23
C ASP A 52 5.48 28.38 -1.18
N SER A 53 4.39 27.93 -1.82
CA SER A 53 4.27 26.64 -2.50
C SER A 53 5.10 26.50 -3.79
N ASP A 54 6.42 26.55 -3.70
CA ASP A 54 7.31 26.39 -4.85
C ASP A 54 7.34 24.92 -5.29
N ILE A 55 7.13 24.70 -6.59
CA ILE A 55 7.23 23.39 -7.25
C ILE A 55 8.63 22.79 -7.02
N SER A 56 9.65 23.65 -6.94
CA SER A 56 11.03 23.27 -6.64
C SER A 56 11.14 22.54 -5.29
N LEU A 57 10.45 23.03 -4.25
CA LEU A 57 10.42 22.39 -2.93
C LEU A 57 9.78 21.01 -2.99
N LEU A 58 8.62 20.93 -3.66
CA LEU A 58 7.91 19.67 -3.82
C LEU A 58 8.79 18.65 -4.55
N LEU A 59 9.52 19.08 -5.58
CA LEU A 59 10.44 18.24 -6.33
C LEU A 59 11.60 17.76 -5.44
N VAL A 60 12.29 18.66 -4.74
CA VAL A 60 13.41 18.33 -3.85
C VAL A 60 12.96 17.35 -2.76
N ARG A 61 11.84 17.65 -2.10
CA ARG A 61 11.24 16.76 -1.09
C ARG A 61 10.93 15.40 -1.68
N SER A 62 10.27 15.35 -2.84
CA SER A 62 9.90 14.09 -3.50
C SER A 62 11.14 13.25 -3.84
N VAL A 63 12.17 13.88 -4.39
CA VAL A 63 13.44 13.22 -4.72
C VAL A 63 14.12 12.68 -3.46
N LEU A 64 14.23 13.48 -2.39
CA LEU A 64 14.84 13.04 -1.14
C LEU A 64 14.09 11.85 -0.52
N VAL A 65 12.76 11.89 -0.52
CA VAL A 65 11.91 10.80 -0.01
C VAL A 65 12.11 9.54 -0.86
N LEU A 66 12.08 9.65 -2.19
CA LEU A 66 12.29 8.50 -3.09
C LEU A 66 13.69 7.92 -2.99
N VAL A 67 14.73 8.76 -2.91
CA VAL A 67 16.12 8.32 -2.72
C VAL A 67 16.27 7.62 -1.37
N GLY A 68 15.74 8.20 -0.30
CA GLY A 68 15.77 7.59 1.04
C GLY A 68 15.08 6.22 1.07
N MET A 69 13.88 6.11 0.48
CA MET A 69 13.18 4.83 0.36
C MET A 69 13.94 3.84 -0.52
N GLY A 70 14.49 4.29 -1.66
CA GLY A 70 15.30 3.46 -2.54
C GLY A 70 16.51 2.87 -1.82
N VAL A 71 17.30 3.71 -1.15
CA VAL A 71 18.46 3.31 -0.34
C VAL A 71 18.06 2.35 0.76
N LEU A 72 16.99 2.65 1.49
CA LEU A 72 16.48 1.77 2.56
C LEU A 72 16.09 0.40 2.00
N THR A 73 15.29 0.37 0.93
CA THR A 73 14.83 -0.88 0.31
C THR A 73 15.99 -1.69 -0.25
N THR A 74 16.94 -1.08 -0.96
CA THR A 74 18.12 -1.79 -1.48
C THR A 74 19.05 -2.26 -0.37
N SER A 75 19.25 -1.44 0.67
CA SER A 75 20.09 -1.82 1.82
C SER A 75 19.47 -3.00 2.56
N TYR A 76 18.17 -2.95 2.81
CA TYR A 76 17.43 -4.03 3.43
C TYR A 76 17.46 -5.31 2.60
N ALA A 77 17.23 -5.20 1.29
CA ALA A 77 17.32 -6.32 0.36
C ALA A 77 18.72 -6.96 0.35
N SER A 78 19.77 -6.12 0.32
CA SER A 78 21.17 -6.60 0.39
C SER A 78 21.48 -7.30 1.71
N TRP A 79 21.00 -6.76 2.84
CA TRP A 79 21.20 -7.33 4.17
C TRP A 79 20.47 -8.67 4.34
N ARG A 80 19.28 -8.81 3.76
CA ARG A 80 18.48 -10.05 3.77
C ARG A 80 18.85 -11.01 2.64
N GLY A 81 19.72 -10.61 1.72
CA GLY A 81 20.21 -11.46 0.62
C GLY A 81 19.16 -11.78 -0.44
N TYR A 82 18.24 -10.85 -0.75
CA TYR A 82 17.32 -11.00 -1.87
C TYR A 82 17.54 -9.89 -2.91
N SER A 83 17.32 -10.22 -4.18
CA SER A 83 17.39 -9.25 -5.28
C SER A 83 16.01 -8.64 -5.54
N LEU A 84 15.97 -7.33 -5.76
CA LEU A 84 14.78 -6.68 -6.29
C LEU A 84 14.65 -7.07 -7.77
N PRO A 85 13.56 -7.72 -8.20
CA PRO A 85 13.38 -8.04 -9.61
C PRO A 85 13.08 -6.74 -10.38
N VAL A 86 14.08 -6.26 -11.13
CA VAL A 86 13.97 -5.11 -12.05
C VAL A 86 13.61 -5.59 -13.47
N SER A 87 13.08 -6.81 -13.61
CA SER A 87 12.73 -7.39 -14.90
C SER A 87 11.64 -6.58 -15.60
N ILE A 88 11.75 -6.45 -16.91
CA ILE A 88 10.70 -5.94 -17.78
C ILE A 88 9.68 -7.08 -17.99
N PRO A 89 8.35 -6.84 -17.97
CA PRO A 89 7.37 -7.91 -18.15
C PRO A 89 7.52 -8.56 -19.53
N ASN A 90 7.23 -9.86 -19.62
CA ASN A 90 7.24 -10.56 -20.90
C ASN A 90 6.02 -10.17 -21.73
N ARG A 91 6.14 -10.24 -23.07
CA ARG A 91 5.02 -9.91 -23.98
C ARG A 91 3.78 -10.78 -23.76
N THR A 92 3.96 -11.98 -23.22
CA THR A 92 2.88 -12.91 -22.85
C THR A 92 2.04 -12.44 -21.67
N ASP A 93 2.54 -11.50 -20.87
CA ASP A 93 1.90 -11.02 -19.64
C ASP A 93 0.97 -9.82 -19.90
N GLY A 94 0.91 -9.33 -21.15
CA GLY A 94 0.17 -8.13 -21.52
C GLY A 94 -1.32 -8.22 -21.23
N TRP A 95 -1.94 -9.40 -21.35
CA TRP A 95 -3.37 -9.58 -21.04
C TRP A 95 -3.64 -9.41 -19.54
N LEU A 96 -2.75 -9.92 -18.68
CA LEU A 96 -2.89 -9.86 -17.24
C LEU A 96 -2.70 -8.42 -16.76
N ILE A 97 -1.69 -7.73 -17.29
CA ILE A 97 -1.46 -6.31 -17.04
C ILE A 97 -2.66 -5.49 -17.52
N GLY A 98 -3.18 -5.77 -18.71
CA GLY A 98 -4.36 -5.11 -19.26
C GLY A 98 -5.60 -5.30 -18.39
N ALA A 99 -5.87 -6.54 -17.94
CA ALA A 99 -6.98 -6.84 -17.04
C ALA A 99 -6.84 -6.13 -15.69
N ALA A 100 -5.63 -6.07 -15.14
CA ALA A 100 -5.36 -5.36 -13.89
C ALA A 100 -5.53 -3.85 -14.03
N VAL A 101 -5.00 -3.23 -15.09
CA VAL A 101 -5.21 -1.81 -15.40
C VAL A 101 -6.70 -1.51 -15.52
N ALA A 102 -7.45 -2.30 -16.29
CA ALA A 102 -8.89 -2.13 -16.45
C ALA A 102 -9.64 -2.30 -15.12
N GLY A 103 -9.32 -3.35 -14.35
CA GLY A 103 -9.89 -3.59 -13.03
C GLY A 103 -9.61 -2.45 -12.06
N THR A 104 -8.38 -1.91 -12.06
CA THR A 104 -8.01 -0.77 -11.23
C THR A 104 -8.71 0.51 -11.65
N ALA A 105 -8.91 0.75 -12.94
CA ALA A 105 -9.70 1.88 -13.42
C ALA A 105 -11.15 1.81 -12.90
N ILE A 106 -11.77 0.62 -12.96
CA ILE A 106 -13.11 0.38 -12.40
C ILE A 106 -13.12 0.65 -10.89
N LEU A 107 -12.15 0.09 -10.15
CA LEU A 107 -12.00 0.30 -8.72
C LEU A 107 -11.86 1.79 -8.36
N ALA A 108 -11.14 2.58 -9.17
CA ALA A 108 -10.97 4.02 -8.95
C ALA A 108 -12.27 4.82 -9.20
N VAL A 109 -13.18 4.33 -10.04
CA VAL A 109 -14.47 4.99 -10.34
C VAL A 109 -15.52 4.74 -9.26
N LEU A 110 -15.51 3.58 -8.60
CA LEU A 110 -16.53 3.20 -7.61
C LEU A 110 -16.74 4.22 -6.46
N PRO A 111 -15.71 4.77 -5.79
CA PRO A 111 -15.92 5.73 -4.73
C PRO A 111 -16.41 7.07 -5.30
N PHE A 112 -16.11 7.39 -6.56
CA PHE A 112 -16.61 8.58 -7.24
C PHE A 112 -18.08 8.44 -7.63
N GLY A 113 -18.56 7.27 -8.05
CA GLY A 113 -19.96 7.08 -8.44
C GLY A 113 -20.95 7.51 -7.35
N LEU A 114 -20.66 7.19 -6.08
CA LEU A 114 -21.47 7.63 -4.93
C LEU A 114 -21.43 9.15 -4.69
N PHE A 115 -20.32 9.79 -5.06
CA PHE A 115 -20.15 11.25 -4.94
C PHE A 115 -20.83 11.98 -6.11
N ALA A 116 -20.61 11.50 -7.33
CA ALA A 116 -21.18 12.02 -8.56
C ALA A 116 -22.71 12.07 -8.53
N LEU A 117 -23.35 11.00 -8.05
CA LEU A 117 -24.82 10.93 -7.88
C LEU A 117 -25.36 12.02 -6.94
N ARG A 118 -24.59 12.44 -5.94
CA ARG A 118 -25.03 13.45 -4.95
C ARG A 118 -24.76 14.88 -5.43
N MET A 119 -23.67 15.09 -6.17
CA MET A 119 -23.18 16.42 -6.57
C MET A 119 -23.58 16.79 -8.00
N GLY A 120 -24.35 15.94 -8.69
CA GLY A 120 -24.77 16.20 -10.07
C GLY A 120 -23.65 16.09 -11.10
N VAL A 121 -22.54 15.43 -10.76
CA VAL A 121 -21.39 15.28 -11.68
C VAL A 121 -21.74 14.27 -12.76
N GLY A 122 -22.24 14.79 -13.88
CA GLY A 122 -22.55 14.00 -15.07
C GLY A 122 -21.32 13.66 -15.91
N VAL A 123 -21.52 12.74 -16.87
CA VAL A 123 -20.51 12.35 -17.88
C VAL A 123 -19.94 13.56 -18.62
N SER A 124 -20.74 14.61 -18.85
CA SER A 124 -20.30 15.85 -19.50
C SER A 124 -19.12 16.53 -18.79
N HIS A 125 -19.11 16.57 -17.45
CA HIS A 125 -18.01 17.18 -16.67
C HIS A 125 -16.73 16.34 -16.80
N VAL A 126 -16.87 15.02 -16.76
CA VAL A 126 -15.73 14.10 -16.95
C VAL A 126 -15.17 14.24 -18.37
N THR A 127 -16.03 14.28 -19.39
CA THR A 127 -15.62 14.48 -20.79
C THR A 127 -14.93 15.83 -20.98
N SER A 128 -15.46 16.91 -20.39
CA SER A 128 -14.85 18.24 -20.41
C SER A 128 -13.45 18.21 -19.78
N THR A 129 -13.33 17.60 -18.60
CA THR A 129 -12.05 17.45 -17.88
C THR A 129 -11.04 16.62 -18.68
N VAL A 130 -11.49 15.58 -19.38
CA VAL A 130 -10.63 14.77 -20.25
C VAL A 130 -10.24 15.53 -21.52
N ALA A 131 -11.05 16.47 -22.00
CA ALA A 131 -10.70 17.35 -23.11
C ALA A 131 -9.64 18.38 -22.70
N ASP A 132 -9.61 18.80 -21.43
CA ASP A 132 -8.60 19.69 -20.86
C ASP A 132 -7.72 19.01 -19.79
N LEU A 133 -6.97 17.99 -20.21
CA LEU A 133 -5.98 17.34 -19.33
C LEU A 133 -4.88 18.29 -18.85
N GLY A 134 -4.64 19.40 -19.57
CA GLY A 134 -3.68 20.43 -19.19
C GLY A 134 -4.04 21.11 -17.87
N GLY A 135 -5.32 21.38 -17.64
CA GLY A 135 -5.84 21.88 -16.37
C GLY A 135 -5.73 20.87 -15.21
N VAL A 136 -5.80 19.57 -15.49
CA VAL A 136 -5.72 18.49 -14.49
C VAL A 136 -4.28 18.19 -14.07
N PHE A 137 -3.41 18.03 -15.06
CA PHE A 137 -2.04 17.55 -14.89
C PHE A 137 -1.01 18.68 -14.92
N LEU A 138 -1.24 19.69 -14.07
CA LEU A 138 -0.22 20.68 -13.76
C LEU A 138 1.04 19.99 -13.19
N ASN A 139 2.21 20.62 -13.34
CA ASN A 139 3.49 20.11 -12.86
C ASN A 139 3.42 19.60 -11.41
N ARG A 140 2.71 20.30 -10.54
CA ARG A 140 2.50 19.92 -9.14
C ARG A 140 1.76 18.57 -8.99
N THR A 141 0.71 18.35 -9.78
CA THR A 141 -0.05 17.10 -9.80
C THR A 141 0.81 15.96 -10.32
N LEU A 142 1.55 16.18 -11.41
CA LEU A 142 2.45 15.19 -11.99
C LEU A 142 3.55 14.76 -11.01
N ILE A 143 4.19 15.71 -10.32
CA ILE A 143 5.22 15.40 -9.31
C ILE A 143 4.63 14.58 -8.16
N ARG A 144 3.43 14.93 -7.68
CA ARG A 144 2.75 14.18 -6.62
C ARG A 144 2.38 12.77 -7.04
N ILE A 145 1.88 12.59 -8.28
CA ILE A 145 1.59 11.26 -8.84
C ILE A 145 2.88 10.46 -8.97
N ALA A 146 3.95 11.05 -9.49
CA ALA A 146 5.24 10.38 -9.61
C ALA A 146 5.77 9.92 -8.23
N LEU A 147 5.77 10.81 -7.24
CA LEU A 147 6.15 10.47 -5.86
C LEU A 147 5.28 9.35 -5.29
N PHE A 148 3.95 9.44 -5.47
CA PHE A 148 3.01 8.44 -4.99
C PHE A 148 3.26 7.08 -5.63
N VAL A 149 3.25 7.00 -6.96
CA VAL A 149 3.42 5.75 -7.71
C VAL A 149 4.76 5.10 -7.37
N SER A 150 5.86 5.85 -7.50
CA SER A 150 7.19 5.33 -7.20
C SER A 150 7.33 4.92 -5.74
N GLY A 151 6.80 5.73 -4.81
CA GLY A 151 6.79 5.41 -3.39
C GLY A 151 6.04 4.12 -3.10
N MET A 152 4.83 3.95 -3.66
CA MET A 152 4.02 2.73 -3.47
C MET A 152 4.76 1.50 -3.98
N VAL A 153 5.38 1.60 -5.16
CA VAL A 153 6.11 0.48 -5.78
C VAL A 153 7.34 0.07 -4.96
N ILE A 154 8.17 1.04 -4.57
CA ILE A 154 9.39 0.79 -3.78
C ILE A 154 9.03 0.20 -2.42
N LEU A 155 8.03 0.78 -1.75
CA LEU A 155 7.65 0.44 -0.39
C LEU A 155 6.91 -0.90 -0.30
N TYR A 156 5.91 -1.12 -1.16
CA TYR A 156 5.05 -2.30 -1.04
C TYR A 156 5.54 -3.50 -1.83
N HIS A 157 6.13 -3.30 -3.01
CA HIS A 157 6.57 -4.42 -3.83
C HIS A 157 8.07 -4.66 -3.72
N GLY A 158 8.87 -3.59 -3.68
CA GLY A 158 10.30 -3.70 -3.46
C GLY A 158 10.64 -4.18 -2.05
N LEU A 159 10.10 -3.52 -1.03
CA LEU A 159 10.39 -3.85 0.37
C LEU A 159 9.48 -4.96 0.90
N VAL A 160 8.17 -4.74 1.02
CA VAL A 160 7.27 -5.72 1.67
C VAL A 160 7.18 -7.02 0.89
N GLN A 161 6.72 -6.97 -0.35
CA GLN A 161 6.46 -8.20 -1.09
C GLN A 161 7.74 -8.97 -1.40
N GLY A 162 8.84 -8.29 -1.71
CA GLY A 162 10.14 -8.91 -1.91
C GLY A 162 10.61 -9.68 -0.68
N ALA A 163 10.48 -9.09 0.51
CA ALA A 163 10.81 -9.74 1.77
C ALA A 163 9.86 -10.90 2.12
N LEU A 164 8.55 -10.74 1.89
CA LEU A 164 7.57 -11.81 2.14
C LEU A 164 7.72 -12.98 1.17
N GLN A 165 8.05 -12.74 -0.10
CA GLN A 165 8.35 -13.81 -1.07
C GLN A 165 9.56 -14.65 -0.64
N ARG A 166 10.51 -14.06 0.10
CA ARG A 166 11.64 -14.80 0.68
C ARG A 166 11.20 -15.70 1.85
N VAL A 167 10.27 -15.21 2.68
CA VAL A 167 9.75 -15.95 3.82
C VAL A 167 8.83 -17.09 3.37
N PHE A 168 8.00 -16.83 2.37
CA PHE A 168 7.03 -17.76 1.80
C PHE A 168 7.50 -18.26 0.42
N SER A 169 8.75 -18.72 0.32
CA SER A 169 9.37 -19.13 -0.95
C SER A 169 8.55 -20.20 -1.69
N ASP A 170 7.92 -21.09 -0.93
CA ASP A 170 7.12 -22.21 -1.45
C ASP A 170 5.63 -21.85 -1.58
N GLU A 171 5.20 -20.71 -1.04
CA GLU A 171 3.79 -20.28 -0.95
C GLU A 171 3.62 -18.84 -1.46
N ARG A 172 3.91 -18.62 -2.74
CA ARG A 172 3.89 -17.27 -3.35
C ARG A 172 2.53 -16.57 -3.24
N ASP A 173 1.44 -17.33 -3.33
CA ASP A 173 0.09 -16.77 -3.15
C ASP A 173 -0.14 -16.27 -1.71
N LEU A 174 0.45 -16.91 -0.70
CA LEU A 174 0.40 -16.42 0.68
C LEU A 174 1.18 -15.11 0.84
N ALA A 175 2.35 -14.97 0.18
CA ALA A 175 3.09 -13.71 0.15
C ALA A 175 2.24 -12.56 -0.43
N VAL A 176 1.47 -12.82 -1.49
CA VAL A 176 0.54 -11.84 -2.09
C VAL A 176 -0.55 -11.46 -1.10
N VAL A 177 -1.21 -12.43 -0.48
CA VAL A 177 -2.29 -12.18 0.50
C VAL A 177 -1.77 -11.38 1.69
N VAL A 178 -0.65 -11.78 2.27
CA VAL A 178 -0.07 -11.11 3.44
C VAL A 178 0.43 -9.71 3.07
N THR A 179 1.05 -9.54 1.90
CA THR A 179 1.40 -8.21 1.37
C THR A 179 0.15 -7.35 1.29
N THR A 180 -0.94 -7.88 0.73
CA THR A 180 -2.20 -7.14 0.55
C THR A 180 -2.81 -6.72 1.88
N LEU A 181 -2.85 -7.61 2.86
CA LEU A 181 -3.44 -7.34 4.18
C LEU A 181 -2.57 -6.37 4.99
N LEU A 182 -1.26 -6.61 5.05
CA LEU A 182 -0.32 -5.77 5.78
C LEU A 182 -0.27 -4.37 5.18
N SER A 183 -0.05 -4.29 3.88
CA SER A 183 -0.06 -3.03 3.16
C SER A 183 -1.43 -2.38 3.29
N GLY A 184 -2.52 -3.13 3.15
CA GLY A 184 -3.89 -2.64 3.38
C GLY A 184 -4.07 -1.92 4.71
N TYR A 185 -3.62 -2.51 5.81
CA TYR A 185 -3.67 -1.87 7.13
C TYR A 185 -2.88 -0.54 7.18
N LEU A 186 -1.70 -0.52 6.57
CA LEU A 186 -0.77 0.62 6.54
C LEU A 186 -1.18 1.70 5.54
N VAL A 187 -1.83 1.32 4.45
CA VAL A 187 -2.16 2.12 3.25
C VAL A 187 -3.50 2.83 3.36
N THR A 188 -4.28 2.59 4.40
CA THR A 188 -5.69 2.99 4.38
C THR A 188 -5.95 4.32 5.11
N PRO A 189 -5.77 5.52 4.53
CA PRO A 189 -6.51 6.67 5.04
C PRO A 189 -8.00 6.35 4.92
N THR A 190 -8.77 6.68 5.95
CA THR A 190 -10.22 6.43 5.98
C THR A 190 -11.03 7.60 5.44
N ILE A 191 -10.38 8.74 5.26
CA ILE A 191 -10.95 9.95 4.70
C ILE A 191 -10.91 9.86 3.17
N LEU A 192 -11.99 10.31 2.55
CA LEU A 192 -12.10 10.53 1.11
C LEU A 192 -11.17 11.66 0.69
N THR A 193 -9.96 11.28 0.27
CA THR A 193 -9.01 12.16 -0.40
C THR A 193 -8.99 11.81 -1.88
N TYR A 194 -9.79 12.52 -2.67
CA TYR A 194 -9.79 12.40 -4.12
C TYR A 194 -8.64 13.24 -4.69
N GLY A 195 -7.86 12.67 -5.62
CA GLY A 195 -6.83 13.38 -6.40
C GLY A 195 -5.65 13.98 -5.60
N THR A 196 -5.67 13.95 -4.27
CA THR A 196 -4.65 14.56 -3.43
C THR A 196 -3.59 13.54 -3.01
N PHE A 197 -2.59 13.37 -3.87
CA PHE A 197 -1.39 12.55 -3.62
C PHE A 197 -0.29 13.33 -2.88
N ALA A 198 -0.68 14.25 -2.00
CA ALA A 198 0.21 15.28 -1.45
C ALA A 198 1.30 14.74 -0.52
N ASN A 199 1.12 13.54 0.04
CA ASN A 199 1.96 13.01 1.12
C ASN A 199 2.82 11.80 0.67
N GLY A 200 2.97 11.58 -0.63
CA GLY A 200 3.71 10.44 -1.17
C GLY A 200 2.96 9.10 -1.05
N PRO A 201 3.64 7.95 -0.85
CA PRO A 201 2.97 6.67 -0.75
C PRO A 201 1.93 6.72 0.38
N TRP A 202 0.84 5.99 0.22
CA TRP A 202 -0.14 5.88 1.27
C TRP A 202 0.47 5.14 2.45
N LEU A 203 0.92 5.89 3.45
CA LEU A 203 1.44 5.39 4.71
C LEU A 203 0.74 6.15 5.83
N PHE A 204 -0.12 5.46 6.57
CA PHE A 204 -0.95 6.03 7.62
C PHE A 204 -0.72 5.30 8.95
N LEU A 205 0.49 5.50 9.51
CA LEU A 205 0.95 4.95 10.78
C LEU A 205 0.90 6.02 11.88
N TRP A 206 -0.30 6.52 12.20
CA TRP A 206 -0.48 7.52 13.25
C TRP A 206 -1.58 7.16 14.24
N GLY A 207 -1.53 7.77 15.42
CA GLY A 207 -2.46 7.54 16.52
C GLY A 207 -2.59 6.07 16.90
N THR A 208 -3.83 5.58 16.94
CA THR A 208 -4.17 4.20 17.33
C THR A 208 -3.54 3.14 16.43
N ARG A 209 -3.23 3.45 15.16
CA ARG A 209 -2.59 2.49 14.25
C ARG A 209 -1.12 2.26 14.54
N ALA A 210 -0.41 3.30 14.94
CA ALA A 210 0.97 3.17 15.41
C ALA A 210 1.02 2.30 16.67
N VAL A 211 0.09 2.52 17.61
CA VAL A 211 -0.01 1.72 18.83
C VAL A 211 -0.29 0.25 18.51
N VAL A 212 -1.26 -0.04 17.65
CA VAL A 212 -1.57 -1.42 17.26
C VAL A 212 -0.42 -2.07 16.50
N ALA A 213 0.30 -1.33 15.64
CA ALA A 213 1.49 -1.86 14.98
C ALA A 213 2.59 -2.22 15.99
N VAL A 214 2.85 -1.37 17.00
CA VAL A 214 3.80 -1.67 18.09
C VAL A 214 3.35 -2.87 18.90
N LEU A 215 2.08 -2.92 19.32
CA LEU A 215 1.51 -4.05 20.06
C LEU A 215 1.61 -5.35 19.27
N PHE A 216 1.37 -5.29 17.97
CA PHE A 216 1.47 -6.43 17.08
C PHE A 216 2.91 -6.96 17.01
N VAL A 217 3.91 -6.08 16.87
CA VAL A 217 5.34 -6.49 16.93
C VAL A 217 5.68 -7.13 18.28
N LEU A 218 5.23 -6.55 19.39
CA LEU A 218 5.46 -7.11 20.73
C LEU A 218 4.79 -8.47 20.91
N ALA A 219 3.54 -8.61 20.49
CA ALA A 219 2.79 -9.86 20.52
C ALA A 219 3.49 -10.96 19.72
N LEU A 220 4.02 -10.59 18.55
CA LEU A 220 4.73 -11.48 17.67
C LEU A 220 6.09 -11.92 18.26
N ALA A 221 6.80 -11.00 18.92
CA ALA A 221 8.03 -11.32 19.64
C ALA A 221 7.79 -12.32 20.79
N VAL A 222 6.68 -12.17 21.52
CA VAL A 222 6.26 -13.14 22.56
C VAL A 222 5.94 -14.51 21.94
N ALA A 223 5.22 -14.54 20.81
CA ALA A 223 4.89 -15.77 20.11
C ALA A 223 6.14 -16.56 19.70
N VAL A 224 7.12 -15.88 19.11
CA VAL A 224 8.40 -16.50 18.71
C VAL A 224 9.23 -16.92 19.91
N TYR A 225 9.30 -16.09 20.95
CA TYR A 225 10.04 -16.46 22.15
C TYR A 225 9.48 -17.74 22.78
N ALA A 226 8.15 -17.90 22.81
CA ALA A 226 7.51 -19.11 23.30
C ALA A 226 7.76 -20.31 22.40
N ASP A 227 7.72 -20.14 21.07
CA ASP A 227 8.02 -21.19 20.10
C ASP A 227 9.45 -21.73 20.23
N GLU A 228 10.43 -20.85 20.44
CA GLU A 228 11.84 -21.22 20.62
C GLU A 228 12.15 -21.87 21.97
N ARG A 229 11.40 -21.52 23.03
CA ARG A 229 11.71 -21.93 24.39
C ARG A 229 10.89 -23.14 24.86
N SER A 230 9.79 -23.45 24.18
CA SER A 230 8.82 -24.46 24.60
C SER A 230 8.59 -25.51 23.52
N ASP A 231 8.73 -26.78 23.91
CA ASP A 231 8.36 -27.93 23.08
C ASP A 231 6.87 -28.31 23.21
N ASP A 232 6.13 -27.67 24.11
CA ASP A 232 4.69 -27.92 24.29
C ASP A 232 3.85 -27.13 23.27
N ASP A 233 3.17 -27.88 22.38
CA ASP A 233 2.26 -27.36 21.36
C ASP A 233 1.14 -26.48 21.93
N ARG A 234 0.71 -26.72 23.18
CA ARG A 234 -0.33 -25.89 23.84
C ARG A 234 0.21 -24.52 24.21
N VAL A 235 1.47 -24.45 24.67
CA VAL A 235 2.14 -23.18 24.98
C VAL A 235 2.36 -22.38 23.71
N ARG A 236 2.75 -23.04 22.61
CA ARG A 236 2.86 -22.43 21.28
C ARG A 236 1.52 -21.86 20.81
N ALA A 237 0.44 -22.64 20.90
CA ALA A 237 -0.89 -22.19 20.53
C ALA A 237 -1.39 -21.01 21.40
N LEU A 238 -1.12 -21.02 22.71
CA LEU A 238 -1.45 -19.92 23.61
C LEU A 238 -0.62 -18.66 23.33
N ALA A 239 0.63 -18.81 22.90
CA ALA A 239 1.50 -17.70 22.54
C ALA A 239 1.07 -16.98 21.26
N LEU A 240 0.20 -17.58 20.45
CA LEU A 240 -0.45 -16.93 19.30
C LEU A 240 -1.64 -16.05 19.67
N LEU A 241 -2.18 -16.22 20.87
CA LEU A 241 -3.36 -15.48 21.30
C LEU A 241 -3.13 -13.95 21.28
N PRO A 242 -1.99 -13.40 21.76
CA PRO A 242 -1.67 -11.98 21.61
C PRO A 242 -1.62 -11.50 20.14
N VAL A 243 -1.11 -12.34 19.24
CA VAL A 243 -1.02 -12.03 17.79
C VAL A 243 -2.42 -11.95 17.19
N LEU A 244 -3.28 -12.92 17.50
CA LEU A 244 -4.66 -12.94 17.05
C LEU A 244 -5.46 -11.75 17.62
N VAL A 245 -5.24 -11.41 18.89
CA VAL A 245 -5.87 -10.23 19.53
C VAL A 245 -5.43 -8.94 18.84
N THR A 246 -4.14 -8.78 18.55
CA THR A 246 -3.63 -7.58 17.89
C THR A 246 -4.08 -7.47 16.43
N LEU A 247 -4.23 -8.59 15.71
CA LEU A 247 -4.89 -8.63 14.39
C LEU A 247 -6.37 -8.24 14.48
N ALA A 248 -7.10 -8.75 15.47
CA ALA A 248 -8.49 -8.37 15.71
C ALA A 248 -8.60 -6.87 16.05
N LEU A 249 -7.68 -6.34 16.85
CA LEU A 249 -7.59 -4.91 17.13
C LEU A 249 -7.26 -4.09 15.87
N ALA A 250 -6.39 -4.59 14.98
CA ALA A 250 -6.09 -3.93 13.72
C ALA A 250 -7.33 -3.83 12.83
N ALA A 251 -8.08 -4.93 12.68
CA ALA A 251 -9.36 -4.94 11.97
C ALA A 251 -10.39 -4.00 12.61
N LEU A 252 -10.48 -4.01 13.95
CA LEU A 252 -11.38 -3.12 14.70
C LEU A 252 -11.00 -1.65 14.50
N VAL A 253 -9.72 -1.29 14.60
CA VAL A 253 -9.24 0.09 14.40
C VAL A 253 -9.52 0.56 12.98
N LEU A 254 -9.35 -0.29 11.96
CA LEU A 254 -9.74 0.06 10.59
C LEU A 254 -11.24 0.29 10.46
N THR A 255 -12.05 -0.57 11.07
CA THR A 255 -13.51 -0.48 11.02
C THR A 255 -14.04 0.77 11.72
N LEU A 256 -13.49 1.07 12.90
CA LEU A 256 -13.84 2.27 13.66
C LEU A 256 -13.39 3.55 12.94
N ALA A 257 -12.17 3.55 12.39
CA ALA A 257 -11.64 4.70 11.68
C ALA A 257 -12.38 4.99 10.36
N ALA A 258 -13.07 4.00 9.77
CA ALA A 258 -13.84 4.19 8.56
C ALA A 258 -15.00 5.19 8.76
N GLU A 259 -15.55 5.25 9.98
CA GLU A 259 -16.64 6.12 10.50
C GLU A 259 -17.96 6.12 9.70
N THR A 260 -17.92 5.75 8.42
CA THR A 260 -19.00 5.82 7.45
C THR A 260 -18.89 4.68 6.45
N PRO A 261 -20.00 4.25 5.82
CA PRO A 261 -19.97 3.27 4.73
C PRO A 261 -19.08 3.69 3.56
N ARG A 262 -18.95 5.01 3.32
CA ARG A 262 -18.11 5.55 2.25
C ARG A 262 -16.62 5.43 2.57
N GLY A 263 -16.25 5.73 3.82
CA GLY A 263 -14.88 5.48 4.31
C GLY A 263 -14.51 4.01 4.19
N ALA A 264 -15.43 3.10 4.57
CA ALA A 264 -15.22 1.66 4.42
C ALA A 264 -15.04 1.22 2.96
N LEU A 265 -15.81 1.78 2.03
CA LEU A 265 -15.62 1.52 0.60
C LEU A 265 -14.24 2.00 0.10
N VAL A 266 -13.79 3.19 0.53
CA VAL A 266 -12.45 3.70 0.18
C VAL A 266 -11.37 2.78 0.72
N VAL A 267 -11.52 2.29 1.95
CA VAL A 267 -10.60 1.29 2.52
C VAL A 267 -10.52 0.06 1.64
N MET A 268 -11.66 -0.57 1.35
CA MET A 268 -11.72 -1.80 0.56
C MET A 268 -11.10 -1.61 -0.82
N ILE A 269 -11.34 -0.46 -1.46
CA ILE A 269 -10.81 -0.15 -2.79
C ILE A 269 -9.29 0.01 -2.74
N ARG A 270 -8.73 0.74 -1.76
CA ARG A 270 -7.28 0.89 -1.62
C ARG A 270 -6.60 -0.45 -1.35
N VAL A 271 -7.18 -1.27 -0.48
CA VAL A 271 -6.72 -2.65 -0.24
C VAL A 271 -6.77 -3.48 -1.52
N ALA A 272 -7.87 -3.41 -2.28
CA ALA A 272 -8.02 -4.13 -3.53
C ALA A 272 -7.00 -3.69 -4.59
N VAL A 273 -6.71 -2.39 -4.70
CA VAL A 273 -5.69 -1.86 -5.62
C VAL A 273 -4.32 -2.40 -5.28
N VAL A 274 -3.94 -2.41 -3.99
CA VAL A 274 -2.67 -3.02 -3.55
C VAL A 274 -2.66 -4.53 -3.82
N GLY A 275 -3.78 -5.21 -3.62
CA GLY A 275 -3.91 -6.64 -3.90
C GLY A 275 -3.76 -6.98 -5.38
N VAL A 276 -4.38 -6.19 -6.26
CA VAL A 276 -4.20 -6.31 -7.71
C VAL A 276 -2.74 -6.06 -8.09
N ALA A 277 -2.12 -5.00 -7.55
CA ALA A 277 -0.72 -4.69 -7.79
C ALA A 277 0.20 -5.85 -7.33
N ALA A 278 -0.06 -6.40 -6.14
CA ALA A 278 0.71 -7.49 -5.57
C ALA A 278 0.57 -8.79 -6.37
N TYR A 279 -0.66 -9.10 -6.80
CA TYR A 279 -0.94 -10.28 -7.62
C TYR A 279 -0.23 -10.21 -8.96
N VAL A 280 -0.34 -9.10 -9.69
CA VAL A 280 0.31 -8.97 -11.00
C VAL A 280 1.83 -8.90 -10.86
N TYR A 281 2.34 -8.22 -9.83
CA TYR A 281 3.78 -8.21 -9.55
C TYR A 281 4.30 -9.64 -9.33
N ASP A 282 3.60 -10.47 -8.56
CA ASP A 282 4.01 -11.86 -8.33
C ASP A 282 4.06 -12.69 -9.62
N ARG A 283 3.04 -12.52 -10.47
CA ARG A 283 2.89 -13.29 -11.72
C ARG A 283 3.80 -12.82 -12.85
N THR A 284 4.15 -11.53 -12.87
CA THR A 284 4.98 -10.94 -13.94
C THR A 284 6.44 -10.71 -13.53
N ALA A 285 6.74 -10.84 -12.23
CA ALA A 285 8.04 -10.52 -11.64
C ALA A 285 8.60 -9.16 -12.09
N SER A 286 7.73 -8.16 -12.28
CA SER A 286 8.11 -6.86 -12.81
C SER A 286 7.47 -5.73 -12.03
N LEU A 287 8.29 -4.76 -11.62
CA LEU A 287 7.83 -3.51 -10.99
C LEU A 287 7.05 -2.59 -11.94
N LEU A 288 7.10 -2.83 -13.26
CA LEU A 288 6.31 -2.07 -14.22
C LEU A 288 4.81 -2.35 -14.05
N SER A 289 4.45 -3.59 -13.72
CA SER A 289 3.06 -4.00 -13.49
C SER A 289 2.37 -3.24 -12.33
N PRO A 290 2.90 -3.22 -11.10
CA PRO A 290 2.32 -2.42 -10.02
C PRO A 290 2.43 -0.92 -10.30
N THR A 291 3.46 -0.46 -11.03
CA THR A 291 3.56 0.94 -11.47
C THR A 291 2.34 1.34 -12.31
N LEU A 292 1.95 0.52 -13.29
CA LEU A 292 0.77 0.77 -14.12
C LEU A 292 -0.51 0.76 -13.29
N VAL A 293 -0.67 -0.19 -12.36
CA VAL A 293 -1.82 -0.26 -11.45
C VAL A 293 -1.95 1.04 -10.63
N TYR A 294 -0.90 1.47 -9.93
CA TYR A 294 -0.96 2.68 -9.12
C TYR A 294 -1.09 3.95 -9.97
N ALA A 295 -0.44 4.01 -11.14
CA ALA A 295 -0.56 5.13 -12.07
C ALA A 295 -1.99 5.26 -12.61
N THR A 296 -2.61 4.14 -13.01
CA THR A 296 -4.02 4.12 -13.44
C THR A 296 -4.93 4.59 -12.33
N PHE A 297 -4.76 4.07 -11.11
CA PHE A 297 -5.54 4.53 -9.97
C PHE A 297 -5.38 6.06 -9.76
N ALA A 298 -4.15 6.55 -9.82
CA ALA A 298 -3.83 7.95 -9.55
C ALA A 298 -4.41 8.89 -10.63
N VAL A 299 -4.21 8.55 -11.91
CA VAL A 299 -4.71 9.30 -13.06
C VAL A 299 -6.22 9.36 -13.06
N VAL A 300 -6.90 8.22 -12.92
CA VAL A 300 -8.37 8.16 -12.90
C VAL A 300 -8.90 8.97 -11.71
N SER A 301 -8.31 8.80 -10.52
CA SER A 301 -8.73 9.55 -9.34
C SER A 301 -8.51 11.07 -9.47
N ALA A 302 -7.44 11.50 -10.16
CA ALA A 302 -7.15 12.92 -10.40
C ALA A 302 -8.15 13.54 -11.38
N VAL A 303 -8.44 12.85 -12.50
CA VAL A 303 -9.45 13.29 -13.48
C VAL A 303 -10.83 13.40 -12.84
N LEU A 304 -11.25 12.37 -12.09
CA LEU A 304 -12.55 12.38 -11.43
C LEU A 304 -12.63 13.46 -10.36
N TYR A 305 -11.54 13.73 -9.64
CA TYR A 305 -11.47 14.84 -8.69
C TYR A 305 -11.63 16.18 -9.39
N ALA A 306 -10.90 16.43 -10.48
CA ALA A 306 -10.99 17.66 -11.23
C ALA A 306 -12.40 17.88 -11.80
N ALA A 307 -13.03 16.83 -12.35
CA ALA A 307 -14.41 16.88 -12.83
C ALA A 307 -15.42 17.18 -11.72
N ALA A 308 -15.18 16.69 -10.51
CA ALA A 308 -15.99 17.03 -9.34
C ALA A 308 -15.81 18.49 -8.92
N VAL A 309 -14.58 19.01 -8.95
CA VAL A 309 -14.30 20.41 -8.60
C VAL A 309 -14.97 21.34 -9.62
N ASP A 310 -14.83 21.04 -10.91
CA ASP A 310 -15.46 21.76 -12.03
C ASP A 310 -16.98 21.83 -11.88
N ALA A 311 -17.64 20.69 -11.64
CA ALA A 311 -19.08 20.62 -11.47
C ALA A 311 -19.62 21.43 -10.27
N VAL A 312 -18.81 21.62 -9.23
CA VAL A 312 -19.22 22.32 -8.00
C VAL A 312 -18.90 23.81 -8.04
N LEU A 313 -17.78 24.18 -8.67
CA LEU A 313 -17.29 25.55 -8.68
C LEU A 313 -17.58 26.29 -10.00
N GLY A 314 -18.00 25.58 -11.05
CA GLY A 314 -18.39 26.17 -12.34
C GLY A 314 -17.24 26.88 -13.05
N ALA A 315 -16.09 26.21 -13.17
CA ALA A 315 -14.91 26.78 -13.84
C ALA A 315 -15.12 26.90 -15.36
#